data_AF-A0A7S1ZG44-F1
#
_entry.id   AF-A0A7S1ZG44-F1
#
_cell.length_a   1.000
_cell.length_b   1.000
_cell.length_c   1.000
_cell.angle_alpha   90.00
_cell.angle_beta   90.00
_cell.angle_gamma   90.00
#
_symmetry.space_group_name_H-M   'P 1'
#
loop_
_entity.id
_entity.type
_entity.pdbx_description
1 polymer ?
#
loop_
_entity_poly.entity_id
_entity_poly.type
_entity_poly.pdbx_seq_one_letter_code
_entity_poly.pdbx_strand_id
1 'polypeptide(L)'
;LYSIVFCLALSSGIHRPSSPFKQRLLGPIAKCGAIGVMATSPTLIYFLGDNIPALYPCLDLFLAPFFSQLAIIVDDTLSQQNLQERDDIFLSTFIFLNSIGMLLCAVLNICASKFKFANLAGYLPYSVMAGFFSTVGLSLWSLAFQVDTNGKTLHSVLFHHNDDDSEFGEEIKHILLHHLPSLFVGFIMFAYGPKHPLMVPLLVALTVVGTYIAMWAFGLTIEDARNDHWFWLAKDLIYDGDDIGLPSSMTSFSSLWLPPTPFGVIGALFHGKVHFRAVLNGLPTACAMSVVYTLRCSLHAPALKKNAGRLVA
;
A
#
# COMPACT_ATOMS: atom_id res chain seq x y z
N LEU A 1 -4.51 -0.25 -14.86
CA LEU A 1 -3.60 0.87 -14.52
C LEU A 1 -3.80 1.38 -13.09
N TYR A 2 -4.98 1.89 -12.72
CA TYR A 2 -5.24 2.43 -11.36
C TYR A 2 -4.87 1.47 -10.23
N SER A 3 -5.27 0.19 -10.33
CA SER A 3 -4.90 -0.83 -9.34
C SER A 3 -3.38 -1.01 -9.21
N ILE A 4 -2.62 -0.94 -10.31
CA ILE A 4 -1.14 -1.07 -10.28
C ILE A 4 -0.52 0.10 -9.53
N VAL A 5 -0.98 1.33 -9.79
CA VAL A 5 -0.52 2.53 -9.07
C VAL A 5 -0.77 2.39 -7.57
N PHE A 6 -1.95 1.89 -7.18
CA PHE A 6 -2.29 1.67 -5.79
C PHE A 6 -1.44 0.55 -5.16
N CYS A 7 -1.16 -0.53 -5.90
CA CYS A 7 -0.24 -1.59 -5.46
C CYS A 7 1.16 -1.04 -5.22
N LEU A 8 1.70 -0.23 -6.15
CA LEU A 8 3.02 0.36 -6.03
C LEU A 8 3.10 1.36 -4.88
N ALA A 9 2.12 2.26 -4.77
CA ALA A 9 2.06 3.24 -3.68
C ALA A 9 1.90 2.60 -2.30
N LEU A 10 1.15 1.50 -2.20
CA LEU A 10 1.04 0.72 -0.97
C LEU A 10 2.37 0.03 -0.62
N SER A 11 3.01 -0.55 -1.64
CA SER A 11 4.24 -1.33 -1.47
C SER A 11 5.43 -0.44 -1.15
N SER A 12 5.49 0.78 -1.69
CA SER A 12 6.55 1.73 -1.38
C SER A 12 6.53 2.13 0.10
N GLY A 13 5.35 2.15 0.72
CA GLY A 13 5.19 2.39 2.16
C GLY A 13 5.68 1.28 3.07
N ILE A 14 5.98 0.10 2.54
CA ILE A 14 6.45 -1.04 3.30
C ILE A 14 7.97 -1.01 3.31
N HIS A 15 8.53 -0.49 4.40
CA HIS A 15 9.96 -0.34 4.58
C HIS A 15 10.51 -1.33 5.62
N ARG A 16 11.79 -1.68 5.48
CA ARG A 16 12.53 -2.54 6.41
C ARG A 16 13.75 -1.81 6.96
N PRO A 17 13.62 -1.08 8.09
CA PRO A 17 14.68 -0.23 8.61
C PRO A 17 15.97 -0.98 8.91
N SER A 18 15.85 -2.24 9.35
CA SER A 18 16.97 -3.07 9.82
C SER A 18 17.60 -3.89 8.70
N SER A 19 16.99 -3.93 7.50
CA SER A 19 17.53 -4.65 6.35
C SER A 19 18.56 -3.82 5.60
N PRO A 20 19.71 -4.40 5.20
CA PRO A 20 20.67 -3.73 4.32
C PRO A 20 20.09 -3.47 2.91
N PHE A 21 18.98 -4.10 2.53
CA PHE A 21 18.39 -4.05 1.19
C PHE A 21 17.01 -3.38 1.18
N LYS A 22 16.96 -2.08 1.50
CA LYS A 22 15.71 -1.33 1.75
C LYS A 22 14.67 -1.35 0.61
N GLN A 23 15.10 -1.45 -0.66
CA GLN A 23 14.22 -1.29 -1.83
C GLN A 23 13.84 -2.61 -2.54
N ARG A 24 14.38 -3.76 -2.14
CA ARG A 24 14.19 -5.05 -2.87
C ARG A 24 12.76 -5.59 -2.84
N LEU A 25 11.91 -5.13 -1.92
CA LEU A 25 10.58 -5.73 -1.70
C LEU A 25 9.42 -4.99 -2.39
N LEU A 26 9.69 -3.87 -3.05
CA LEU A 26 8.66 -3.08 -3.74
C LEU A 26 7.92 -3.93 -4.80
N GLY A 27 8.68 -4.52 -5.73
CA GLY A 27 8.15 -5.40 -6.79
C GLY A 27 7.34 -6.60 -6.26
N PRO A 28 7.91 -7.44 -5.37
CA PRO A 28 7.21 -8.61 -4.83
C PRO A 28 5.90 -8.27 -4.11
N ILE A 29 5.87 -7.23 -3.30
CA ILE A 29 4.66 -6.86 -2.55
C ILE A 29 3.61 -6.30 -3.51
N ALA A 30 4.01 -5.45 -4.47
CA ALA A 30 3.11 -4.91 -5.47
C ALA A 30 2.50 -6.04 -6.33
N LYS A 31 3.31 -7.04 -6.67
CA LYS A 31 2.88 -8.24 -7.38
C LYS A 31 1.88 -9.08 -6.56
N CYS A 32 2.12 -9.27 -5.26
CA CYS A 32 1.15 -9.95 -4.38
C CYS A 32 -0.20 -9.24 -4.38
N GLY A 33 -0.18 -7.92 -4.25
CA GLY A 33 -1.36 -7.07 -4.30
C GLY A 33 -2.12 -7.19 -5.62
N ALA A 34 -1.41 -7.10 -6.74
CA ALA A 34 -1.99 -7.23 -8.07
C ALA A 34 -2.60 -8.62 -8.30
N ILE A 35 -1.92 -9.69 -7.90
CA ILE A 35 -2.44 -11.07 -7.98
C ILE A 35 -3.71 -11.22 -7.14
N GLY A 36 -3.73 -10.67 -5.93
CA GLY A 36 -4.91 -10.67 -5.07
C GLY A 36 -6.11 -9.99 -5.73
N VAL A 37 -5.90 -8.81 -6.34
CA VAL A 37 -6.96 -8.12 -7.10
C VAL A 37 -7.41 -8.95 -8.30
N MET A 38 -6.49 -9.50 -9.09
CA MET A 38 -6.83 -10.34 -10.25
C MET A 38 -7.60 -11.60 -9.86
N ALA A 39 -7.30 -12.22 -8.71
CA ALA A 39 -7.99 -13.40 -8.22
C ALA A 39 -9.39 -13.07 -7.67
N THR A 40 -9.54 -11.94 -6.97
CA THR A 40 -10.79 -11.56 -6.31
C THR A 40 -11.78 -10.87 -7.25
N SER A 41 -11.32 -10.14 -8.26
CA SER A 41 -12.19 -9.38 -9.17
C SER A 41 -13.21 -10.26 -9.92
N PRO A 42 -12.84 -11.40 -10.54
CA PRO A 42 -13.80 -12.27 -11.21
C PRO A 42 -14.84 -12.83 -10.25
N THR A 43 -14.42 -13.18 -9.03
CA THR A 43 -15.31 -13.66 -7.97
C THR A 43 -16.33 -12.59 -7.59
N LEU A 44 -15.88 -11.35 -7.42
CA LEU A 44 -16.73 -10.21 -7.10
C LEU A 44 -17.75 -9.92 -8.23
N ILE A 45 -17.30 -9.93 -9.49
CA ILE A 45 -18.16 -9.76 -10.67
C ILE A 45 -19.21 -10.87 -10.73
N TYR A 46 -18.79 -12.13 -10.55
CA TYR A 46 -19.69 -13.29 -10.60
C TYR A 46 -20.79 -13.22 -9.53
N PHE A 47 -20.45 -12.85 -8.29
CA PHE A 47 -21.43 -12.78 -7.20
C PHE A 47 -22.30 -11.52 -7.21
N LEU A 48 -21.79 -10.38 -7.68
CA LEU A 48 -22.57 -9.15 -7.75
C LEU A 48 -23.45 -9.07 -9.02
N GLY A 49 -23.11 -9.80 -10.08
CA GLY A 49 -23.88 -9.86 -11.32
C GLY A 49 -24.07 -8.48 -11.94
N ASP A 50 -25.30 -8.10 -12.26
CA ASP A 50 -25.65 -6.77 -12.81
C ASP A 50 -25.69 -5.66 -11.75
N ASN A 51 -25.60 -6.02 -10.46
CA ASN A 51 -25.58 -5.06 -9.35
C ASN A 51 -24.14 -4.66 -8.99
N ILE A 52 -23.30 -4.36 -9.98
CA ILE A 52 -21.98 -3.78 -9.71
C ILE A 52 -22.24 -2.28 -9.47
N PRO A 53 -22.39 -1.78 -8.21
CA PRO A 53 -22.15 -0.36 -8.02
C PRO A 53 -20.72 -0.11 -8.48
N ALA A 54 -20.39 1.05 -9.03
CA ALA A 54 -19.06 1.38 -9.56
C ALA A 54 -17.94 1.20 -8.51
N LEU A 55 -17.59 -0.06 -8.24
CA LEU A 55 -16.65 -0.58 -7.28
C LEU A 55 -15.53 -1.10 -8.14
N TYR A 56 -14.46 -0.33 -8.20
CA TYR A 56 -13.23 -0.82 -8.75
C TYR A 56 -12.58 -1.71 -7.69
N PRO A 57 -12.40 -3.02 -7.94
CA PRO A 57 -11.61 -3.85 -7.04
C PRO A 57 -10.17 -3.31 -7.09
N CYS A 58 -9.78 -2.62 -6.03
CA CYS A 58 -8.45 -2.07 -5.86
C CYS A 58 -7.97 -2.33 -4.44
N LEU A 59 -6.65 -2.33 -4.26
CA LEU A 59 -6.09 -2.25 -2.91
C LEU A 59 -6.45 -0.91 -2.31
N ASP A 60 -6.81 -0.92 -1.03
CA ASP A 60 -7.17 0.28 -0.32
C ASP A 60 -5.94 0.87 0.38
N LEU A 61 -5.50 2.06 -0.05
CA LEU A 61 -4.38 2.76 0.60
C LEU A 61 -4.64 3.05 2.08
N PHE A 62 -5.89 3.02 2.52
CA PHE A 62 -6.23 3.14 3.93
C PHE A 62 -5.54 2.11 4.84
N LEU A 63 -5.20 0.93 4.30
CA LEU A 63 -4.48 -0.10 5.04
C LEU A 63 -2.96 0.16 5.10
N ALA A 64 -2.44 1.12 4.33
CA ALA A 64 -1.01 1.39 4.25
C ALA A 64 -0.33 1.62 5.60
N PRO A 65 -0.89 2.41 6.54
CA PRO A 65 -0.26 2.62 7.84
C PRO A 65 -0.17 1.32 8.67
N PHE A 66 -1.20 0.47 8.58
CA PHE A 66 -1.18 -0.83 9.25
C PHE A 66 -0.16 -1.76 8.63
N PHE A 67 -0.06 -1.81 7.30
CA PHE A 67 0.95 -2.61 6.61
C PHE A 67 2.37 -2.13 6.90
N SER A 68 2.61 -0.82 6.92
CA SER A 68 3.90 -0.25 7.33
C SER A 68 4.25 -0.67 8.77
N GLN A 69 3.32 -0.53 9.71
CA GLN A 69 3.55 -0.94 11.10
C GLN A 69 3.78 -2.46 11.24
N LEU A 70 3.04 -3.28 10.50
CA LEU A 70 3.26 -4.73 10.47
C LEU A 70 4.64 -5.08 9.92
N ALA A 71 5.07 -4.39 8.86
CA ALA A 71 6.40 -4.57 8.29
C ALA A 71 7.50 -4.25 9.30
N ILE A 72 7.39 -3.12 10.03
CA ILE A 72 8.34 -2.75 11.08
C ILE A 72 8.39 -3.83 12.18
N ILE A 73 7.24 -4.30 12.68
CA ILE A 73 7.19 -5.33 13.73
C ILE A 73 7.86 -6.63 13.28
N VAL A 74 7.61 -7.06 12.04
CA VAL A 74 8.24 -8.26 11.48
C VAL A 74 9.75 -8.04 11.33
N ASP A 75 10.17 -6.91 10.77
CA ASP A 75 11.58 -6.59 10.55
C ASP A 75 12.37 -6.52 11.87
N ASP A 76 11.85 -5.80 12.86
CA ASP A 76 12.46 -5.69 14.20
C ASP A 76 12.60 -7.06 14.86
N THR A 77 11.56 -7.89 14.76
CA THR A 77 11.58 -9.25 15.35
C THR A 77 12.63 -10.14 14.66
N LEU A 78 12.78 -10.03 13.33
CA LEU A 78 13.80 -10.76 12.58
C LEU A 78 15.21 -10.23 12.89
N SER A 79 15.37 -8.91 13.00
CA SER A 79 16.64 -8.26 13.33
C SER A 79 17.15 -8.68 14.71
N GLN A 80 16.27 -8.79 15.70
CA GLN A 80 16.63 -9.28 17.04
C GLN A 80 17.20 -10.71 17.06
N GLN A 81 16.98 -11.47 15.99
CA GLN A 81 17.42 -12.85 15.84
C GLN A 81 18.47 -13.03 14.74
N ASN A 82 19.05 -11.94 14.22
CA ASN A 82 20.02 -11.95 13.12
C ASN A 82 19.47 -12.55 11.81
N LEU A 83 18.17 -12.36 11.54
CA LEU A 83 17.48 -12.83 10.33
C LEU A 83 17.10 -11.67 9.38
N GLN A 84 17.68 -10.48 9.54
CA GLN A 84 17.36 -9.29 8.74
C GLN A 84 17.68 -9.40 7.24
N GLU A 85 18.53 -10.34 6.83
CA GLU A 85 18.85 -10.59 5.41
C GLU A 85 17.90 -11.59 4.75
N ARG A 86 16.97 -12.19 5.51
CA ARG A 86 16.10 -13.28 5.04
C ARG A 86 14.76 -12.74 4.52
N ASP A 87 14.80 -12.19 3.31
CA ASP A 87 13.65 -11.63 2.60
C ASP A 87 12.52 -12.66 2.41
N ASP A 88 12.88 -13.94 2.23
CA ASP A 88 11.96 -15.06 2.11
C ASP A 88 11.09 -15.23 3.37
N ILE A 89 11.72 -15.16 4.54
CA ILE A 89 11.03 -15.27 5.84
C ILE A 89 10.21 -14.02 6.11
N PHE A 90 10.77 -12.83 5.83
CA PHE A 90 10.06 -11.56 6.00
C PHE A 90 8.76 -11.55 5.18
N LEU A 91 8.86 -11.76 3.88
CA LEU A 91 7.73 -11.67 2.95
C LEU A 91 6.65 -12.71 3.28
N SER A 92 7.08 -13.95 3.58
CA SER A 92 6.18 -15.02 4.01
C SER A 92 5.41 -14.67 5.28
N THR A 93 6.13 -14.18 6.30
CA THR A 93 5.54 -13.83 7.60
C THR A 93 4.59 -12.64 7.47
N PHE A 94 5.01 -11.61 6.74
CA PHE A 94 4.22 -10.39 6.50
C PHE A 94 2.91 -10.70 5.78
N ILE A 95 2.95 -11.47 4.68
CA ILE A 95 1.74 -11.80 3.92
C ILE A 95 0.84 -12.77 4.70
N PHE A 96 1.42 -13.71 5.46
CA PHE A 96 0.66 -14.58 6.34
C PHE A 96 -0.13 -13.78 7.39
N LEU A 97 0.52 -12.81 8.04
CA LEU A 97 -0.13 -11.95 9.02
C LEU A 97 -1.21 -11.06 8.40
N ASN A 98 -0.96 -10.51 7.20
CA ASN A 98 -1.97 -9.78 6.43
C ASN A 98 -3.18 -10.69 6.13
N SER A 99 -2.94 -11.93 5.73
CA SER A 99 -3.99 -12.91 5.44
C SER A 99 -4.85 -13.20 6.67
N ILE A 100 -4.26 -13.29 7.87
CA ILE A 100 -5.01 -13.41 9.13
C ILE A 100 -5.91 -12.18 9.34
N GLY A 101 -5.38 -10.97 9.20
CA GLY A 101 -6.15 -9.74 9.37
C GLY A 101 -7.31 -9.62 8.37
N MET A 102 -7.08 -9.96 7.11
CA MET A 102 -8.10 -9.95 6.06
C MET A 102 -9.15 -11.04 6.26
N LEU A 103 -8.76 -12.24 6.69
CA LEU A 103 -9.68 -13.33 7.05
C LEU A 103 -10.57 -12.91 8.22
N LEU A 104 -9.98 -12.34 9.28
CA LEU A 104 -10.73 -11.84 10.43
C LEU A 104 -11.70 -10.73 10.01
N CYS A 105 -11.27 -9.81 9.15
CA CYS A 105 -12.15 -8.77 8.60
C CYS A 105 -13.33 -9.37 7.82
N ALA A 106 -13.09 -10.40 7.00
CA ALA A 106 -14.14 -11.11 6.27
C ALA A 106 -15.15 -11.77 7.23
N VAL A 107 -14.67 -12.46 8.26
CA VAL A 107 -15.53 -13.05 9.31
C VAL A 107 -16.35 -11.97 10.01
N LEU A 108 -15.71 -10.86 10.42
CA LEU A 108 -16.38 -9.72 11.06
C LEU A 108 -17.44 -9.10 10.15
N ASN A 109 -17.17 -8.96 8.85
CA ASN A 109 -18.15 -8.46 7.87
C ASN A 109 -19.35 -9.42 7.72
N ILE A 110 -19.12 -10.74 7.70
CA ILE A 110 -20.19 -11.74 7.68
C ILE A 110 -21.03 -11.64 8.95
N CYS A 111 -20.40 -11.59 10.14
CA CYS A 111 -21.10 -11.39 11.39
C CYS A 111 -21.88 -10.07 11.40
N ALA A 112 -21.26 -8.98 10.94
CA ALA A 112 -21.89 -7.67 10.88
C ALA A 112 -23.14 -7.65 9.98
N SER A 113 -23.12 -8.41 8.87
CA SER A 113 -24.27 -8.57 7.99
C SER A 113 -25.46 -9.27 8.68
N LYS A 114 -25.19 -10.23 9.55
CA LYS A 114 -26.22 -10.99 10.29
C LYS A 114 -26.77 -10.22 11.48
N PHE A 115 -25.90 -9.55 12.23
CA PHE A 115 -26.26 -8.83 13.46
C PHE A 115 -26.68 -7.36 13.22
N LYS A 116 -26.83 -6.94 11.96
CA LYS A 116 -27.16 -5.55 11.57
C LYS A 116 -26.17 -4.49 12.12
N PHE A 117 -24.94 -4.88 12.44
CA PHE A 117 -23.85 -3.94 12.74
C PHE A 117 -23.49 -3.06 11.53
N ALA A 118 -23.99 -3.37 10.34
CA ALA A 118 -23.90 -2.47 9.18
C ALA A 118 -24.43 -1.05 9.47
N ASN A 119 -25.32 -0.88 10.46
CA ASN A 119 -25.80 0.43 10.89
C ASN A 119 -24.88 1.14 11.90
N LEU A 120 -23.82 0.50 12.40
CA LEU A 120 -22.88 1.07 13.37
C LEU A 120 -22.26 2.38 12.85
N ALA A 121 -21.95 2.41 11.55
CA ALA A 121 -21.51 3.59 10.82
C ALA A 121 -22.45 4.79 10.99
N GLY A 122 -23.76 4.57 11.05
CA GLY A 122 -24.76 5.62 11.25
C GLY A 122 -24.79 6.18 12.67
N TYR A 123 -24.17 5.51 13.64
CA TYR A 123 -24.05 5.96 15.03
C TYR A 123 -22.72 6.65 15.32
N LEU A 124 -21.76 6.64 14.38
CA LEU A 124 -20.48 7.32 14.56
C LEU A 124 -20.66 8.84 14.35
N PRO A 125 -20.35 9.68 15.36
CA PRO A 125 -20.42 11.12 15.20
C PRO A 125 -19.51 11.60 14.07
N TYR A 126 -19.94 12.64 13.36
CA TYR A 126 -19.16 13.23 12.27
C TYR A 126 -17.75 13.63 12.70
N SER A 127 -17.58 14.14 13.93
CA SER A 127 -16.26 14.50 14.48
C SER A 127 -15.29 13.32 14.58
N VAL A 128 -15.80 12.13 14.94
CA VAL A 128 -15.01 10.90 15.02
C VAL A 128 -14.58 10.48 13.62
N MET A 129 -15.51 10.49 12.66
CA MET A 129 -15.23 10.14 11.27
C MET A 129 -14.24 11.11 10.63
N ALA A 130 -14.42 12.41 10.84
CA ALA A 130 -13.56 13.46 10.31
C ALA A 130 -12.14 13.37 10.89
N GLY A 131 -12.01 13.23 12.21
CA GLY A 131 -10.71 13.05 12.86
C GLY A 131 -10.01 11.79 12.37
N PHE A 132 -10.74 10.68 12.28
CA PHE A 132 -10.20 9.41 11.81
C PHE A 132 -9.68 9.47 10.37
N PHE A 133 -10.47 9.99 9.41
CA PHE A 133 -10.01 10.15 8.03
C PHE A 133 -8.88 11.17 7.89
N SER A 134 -8.87 12.22 8.72
CA SER A 134 -7.76 13.20 8.73
C SER A 134 -6.45 12.54 9.16
N THR A 135 -6.48 11.71 10.22
CA THR A 135 -5.30 10.94 10.66
C THR A 135 -4.82 10.00 9.57
N VAL A 136 -5.71 9.29 8.87
CA VAL A 136 -5.30 8.42 7.76
C VAL A 136 -4.68 9.23 6.63
N GLY A 137 -5.24 10.39 6.28
CA GLY A 137 -4.67 11.28 5.28
C GLY A 137 -3.26 11.75 5.65
N LEU A 138 -3.05 12.16 6.90
CA LEU A 138 -1.74 12.52 7.42
C LEU A 138 -0.76 11.35 7.41
N SER A 139 -1.20 10.15 7.80
CA SER A 139 -0.35 8.95 7.76
C SER A 139 0.04 8.58 6.34
N LEU A 140 -0.88 8.71 5.37
CA LEU A 140 -0.58 8.49 3.96
C LEU A 140 0.42 9.50 3.41
N TRP A 141 0.26 10.77 3.78
CA TRP A 141 1.22 11.80 3.41
C TRP A 141 2.60 11.57 4.05
N SER A 142 2.64 11.21 5.33
CA SER A 142 3.89 10.86 6.02
C SER A 142 4.57 9.63 5.39
N LEU A 143 3.79 8.68 4.90
CA LEU A 143 4.29 7.48 4.23
C LEU A 143 4.82 7.82 2.83
N ALA A 144 4.14 8.69 2.07
CA ALA A 144 4.67 9.23 0.82
C ALA A 144 5.99 9.98 1.04
N PHE A 145 6.09 10.77 2.11
CA PHE A 145 7.33 11.44 2.48
C PHE A 145 8.46 10.45 2.81
N GLN A 146 8.16 9.38 3.55
CA GLN A 146 9.14 8.33 3.83
C GLN A 146 9.64 7.63 2.57
N VAL A 147 8.76 7.44 1.58
CA VAL A 147 9.14 6.87 0.27
C VAL A 147 10.15 7.77 -0.43
N ASP A 148 9.87 9.07 -0.49
CA ASP A 148 10.72 10.05 -1.19
C ASP A 148 12.05 10.31 -0.47
N THR A 149 12.11 10.04 0.83
CA THR A 149 13.29 10.28 1.68
C THR A 149 14.05 9.02 2.07
N ASN A 150 13.87 7.92 1.33
CA ASN A 150 14.53 6.63 1.58
C ASN A 150 14.34 6.11 3.03
N GLY A 151 13.15 6.33 3.58
CA GLY A 151 12.73 5.86 4.90
C GLY A 151 12.96 6.85 6.05
N LYS A 152 13.38 8.10 5.78
CA LYS A 152 13.47 9.12 6.84
C LYS A 152 12.06 9.55 7.26
N THR A 153 11.84 9.74 8.56
CA THR A 153 10.58 10.26 9.08
C THR A 153 10.52 11.79 8.91
N LEU A 154 9.31 12.34 8.81
CA LEU A 154 9.10 13.80 8.80
C LEU A 154 9.77 14.47 10.01
N HIS A 155 9.65 13.85 11.18
CA HIS A 155 10.26 14.37 12.41
C HIS A 155 11.79 14.35 12.33
N SER A 156 12.41 13.26 11.85
CA SER A 156 13.86 13.23 11.68
C SER A 156 14.34 14.28 10.67
N VAL A 157 13.59 14.52 9.58
CA VAL A 157 13.99 15.53 8.59
C VAL A 157 13.75 16.96 9.10
N LEU A 158 12.74 17.21 9.93
CA LEU A 158 12.48 18.58 10.42
C LEU A 158 13.29 18.95 11.68
N PHE A 159 13.64 17.97 12.51
CA PHE A 159 14.19 18.22 13.85
C PHE A 159 15.56 17.60 14.12
N HIS A 160 16.13 16.75 13.24
CA HIS A 160 17.57 16.44 13.33
C HIS A 160 18.37 17.51 12.60
N HIS A 161 18.78 18.49 13.40
CA HIS A 161 19.72 19.54 13.04
C HIS A 161 21.14 18.95 13.15
N ASN A 162 21.74 18.57 12.02
CA ASN A 162 23.19 18.39 11.94
C ASN A 162 23.79 19.68 11.38
N ASP A 163 24.97 20.06 11.86
CA ASP A 163 25.64 21.37 11.71
C ASP A 163 25.93 21.87 10.26
N ASP A 164 25.45 21.19 9.21
CA ASP A 164 25.56 21.63 7.80
C ASP A 164 24.21 22.16 7.28
N ASP A 165 23.88 23.38 7.68
CA ASP A 165 22.64 24.10 7.32
C ASP A 165 22.39 24.21 5.80
N SER A 166 23.44 24.12 4.98
CA SER A 166 23.31 24.21 3.51
C SER A 166 22.76 22.96 2.84
N GLU A 167 23.01 21.76 3.39
CA GLU A 167 22.54 20.50 2.79
C GLU A 167 21.09 20.21 3.18
N PHE A 168 20.72 20.61 4.40
CA PHE A 168 19.36 20.52 4.94
C PHE A 168 18.33 21.33 4.14
N GLY A 169 18.68 22.56 3.78
CA GLY A 169 17.81 23.45 3.01
C GLY A 169 17.48 22.90 1.63
N GLU A 170 18.45 22.30 0.95
CA GLU A 170 18.26 21.72 -0.37
C GLU A 170 17.46 20.41 -0.32
N GLU A 171 17.67 19.54 0.68
CA GLU A 171 16.89 18.30 0.83
C GLU A 171 15.40 18.60 1.09
N ILE A 172 15.09 19.52 2.02
CA ILE A 172 13.70 19.91 2.31
C ILE A 172 13.03 20.58 1.11
N LYS A 173 13.76 21.47 0.42
CA LYS A 173 13.25 22.16 -0.77
C LYS A 173 12.95 21.17 -1.89
N HIS A 174 13.84 20.20 -2.12
CA HIS A 174 13.63 19.14 -3.10
C HIS A 174 12.36 18.33 -2.79
N ILE A 175 12.18 17.90 -1.54
CA ILE A 175 11.02 17.09 -1.13
C ILE A 175 9.72 17.90 -1.22
N LEU A 176 9.72 19.15 -0.75
CA LEU A 176 8.54 20.02 -0.84
C LEU A 176 8.15 20.30 -2.29
N LEU A 177 9.13 20.56 -3.17
CA LEU A 177 8.89 20.75 -4.60
C LEU A 177 8.33 19.48 -5.24
N HIS A 178 8.80 18.30 -4.83
CA HIS A 178 8.30 17.02 -5.34
C HIS A 178 6.84 16.75 -4.91
N HIS A 179 6.45 17.16 -3.70
CA HIS A 179 5.08 17.00 -3.20
C HIS A 179 4.11 18.13 -3.58
N LEU A 180 4.58 19.32 -3.97
CA LEU A 180 3.74 20.46 -4.32
C LEU A 180 2.66 20.12 -5.39
N PRO A 181 2.97 19.38 -6.47
CA PRO A 181 1.95 18.94 -7.43
C PRO A 181 0.85 18.09 -6.79
N SER A 182 1.21 17.21 -5.86
CA SER A 182 0.23 16.36 -5.18
C SER A 182 -0.72 17.16 -4.27
N LEU A 183 -0.21 18.22 -3.63
CA LEU A 183 -1.02 19.17 -2.86
C LEU A 183 -1.98 19.94 -3.76
N PHE A 184 -1.50 20.41 -4.91
CA PHE A 184 -2.34 21.11 -5.90
C PHE A 184 -3.46 20.21 -6.45
N VAL A 185 -3.12 18.97 -6.85
CA VAL A 185 -4.11 17.97 -7.27
C VAL A 185 -5.10 17.66 -6.15
N GLY A 186 -4.62 17.53 -4.90
CA GLY A 186 -5.44 17.34 -3.72
C GLY A 186 -6.43 18.49 -3.49
N PHE A 187 -5.99 19.73 -3.68
CA PHE A 187 -6.86 20.91 -3.57
C PHE A 187 -7.93 20.94 -4.68
N ILE A 188 -7.58 20.63 -5.92
CA ILE A 188 -8.55 20.51 -7.02
C ILE A 188 -9.57 19.41 -6.71
N MET A 189 -9.10 18.26 -6.24
CA MET A 189 -9.95 17.14 -5.83
C MET A 189 -10.91 17.51 -4.70
N PHE A 190 -10.45 18.30 -3.72
CA PHE A 190 -11.29 18.79 -2.64
C PHE A 190 -12.38 19.74 -3.15
N ALA A 191 -12.02 20.72 -3.99
CA ALA A 191 -12.94 21.75 -4.46
C ALA A 191 -13.95 21.24 -5.51
N TYR A 192 -13.52 20.36 -6.42
CA TYR A 192 -14.29 19.94 -7.60
C TYR A 192 -14.62 18.45 -7.65
N GLY A 193 -13.86 17.60 -6.96
CA GLY A 193 -14.06 16.14 -6.97
C GLY A 193 -15.48 15.71 -6.58
N PRO A 194 -16.11 16.27 -5.53
CA PRO A 194 -17.49 15.90 -5.16
C PRO A 194 -18.55 16.23 -6.22
N LYS A 195 -18.26 17.16 -7.13
CA LYS A 195 -19.22 17.66 -8.13
C LYS A 195 -19.13 16.90 -9.46
N HIS A 196 -17.98 16.28 -9.74
CA HIS A 196 -17.68 15.73 -11.06
C HIS A 196 -17.00 14.36 -10.92
N PRO A 197 -17.72 13.25 -11.20
CA PRO A 197 -17.19 11.90 -11.00
C PRO A 197 -15.99 11.59 -11.90
N LEU A 198 -15.86 12.28 -13.03
CA LEU A 198 -14.75 12.13 -13.98
C LEU A 198 -13.48 12.91 -13.59
N MET A 199 -13.49 13.69 -12.50
CA MET A 199 -12.30 14.49 -12.12
C MET A 199 -11.10 13.63 -11.76
N VAL A 200 -11.30 12.52 -11.04
CA VAL A 200 -10.21 11.60 -10.67
C VAL A 200 -9.51 11.04 -11.91
N PRO A 201 -10.20 10.36 -12.86
CA PRO A 201 -9.52 9.83 -14.04
C PRO A 201 -8.94 10.94 -14.93
N LEU A 202 -9.59 12.10 -15.03
CA LEU A 202 -9.08 13.24 -15.79
C LEU A 202 -7.78 13.78 -15.19
N LEU A 203 -7.72 13.98 -13.87
CA LEU A 203 -6.51 14.46 -13.19
C LEU A 203 -5.37 13.45 -13.33
N VAL A 204 -5.63 12.15 -13.17
CA VAL A 204 -4.62 11.11 -13.40
C VAL A 204 -4.09 11.16 -14.84
N ALA A 205 -4.98 11.26 -15.83
CA ALA A 205 -4.60 11.36 -17.23
C ALA A 205 -3.77 12.63 -17.52
N LEU A 206 -4.20 13.77 -16.97
CA LEU A 206 -3.49 15.04 -17.07
C LEU A 206 -2.10 14.99 -16.44
N THR A 207 -1.96 14.34 -15.28
CA THR A 207 -0.64 14.18 -14.65
C THR A 207 0.28 13.36 -15.54
N VAL A 208 -0.19 12.21 -16.06
CA VAL A 208 0.62 11.37 -16.95
C VAL A 208 1.03 12.13 -18.22
N VAL A 209 0.06 12.74 -18.91
CA VAL A 209 0.34 13.52 -20.14
C VAL A 209 1.24 14.70 -19.84
N GLY A 210 1.00 15.43 -18.74
CA GLY A 210 1.80 16.56 -18.31
C GLY A 210 3.26 16.17 -18.03
N THR A 211 3.50 15.03 -17.38
CA THR A 211 4.86 14.52 -17.16
C THR A 211 5.57 14.23 -18.48
N TYR A 212 4.91 13.57 -19.44
CA TYR A 212 5.53 13.31 -20.76
C TYR A 212 5.78 14.59 -21.56
N ILE A 213 4.87 15.57 -21.50
CA ILE A 213 5.07 16.88 -22.14
C ILE A 213 6.25 17.61 -21.51
N ALA A 214 6.39 17.58 -20.19
CA ALA A 214 7.52 18.17 -19.49
C ALA A 214 8.84 17.51 -19.91
N MET A 215 8.90 16.16 -19.87
CA MET A 215 10.08 15.42 -20.33
C MET A 215 10.46 15.79 -21.77
N TRP A 216 9.47 15.86 -22.67
CA TRP A 216 9.69 16.27 -24.05
C TRP A 216 10.21 17.72 -24.16
N ALA A 217 9.62 18.66 -23.42
CA ALA A 217 10.00 20.07 -23.45
C ALA A 217 11.42 20.33 -22.91
N PHE A 218 11.86 19.55 -21.92
CA PHE A 218 13.20 19.65 -21.34
C PHE A 218 14.22 18.71 -22.01
N GLY A 219 13.80 17.90 -22.98
CA GLY A 219 14.67 16.93 -23.65
C GLY A 219 15.15 15.79 -22.75
N LEU A 220 14.39 15.47 -21.68
CA LEU A 220 14.71 14.41 -20.74
C LEU A 220 14.29 13.04 -21.29
N THR A 221 15.21 12.08 -21.27
CA THR A 221 14.86 10.68 -21.55
C THR A 221 14.21 10.02 -20.34
N ILE A 222 13.59 8.85 -20.53
CA ILE A 222 13.00 8.11 -19.39
C ILE A 222 14.10 7.57 -18.47
N GLU A 223 15.28 7.30 -19.02
CA GLU A 223 16.47 6.94 -18.27
C GLU A 223 16.98 8.11 -17.42
N ASP A 224 17.03 9.33 -17.97
CA ASP A 224 17.40 10.53 -17.20
C ASP A 224 16.41 10.77 -16.06
N ALA A 225 15.10 10.75 -16.35
CA ALA A 225 14.08 10.93 -15.32
C ALA A 225 14.12 9.84 -14.23
N ARG A 226 14.51 8.60 -14.58
CA ARG A 226 14.75 7.53 -13.59
C ARG A 226 16.01 7.77 -12.76
N ASN A 227 17.07 8.26 -13.38
CA ASN A 227 18.31 8.62 -12.68
C ASN A 227 18.10 9.81 -11.73
N ASP A 228 17.18 10.72 -12.09
CA ASP A 228 16.75 11.84 -11.26
C ASP A 228 15.67 11.45 -10.23
N HIS A 229 15.38 10.16 -10.08
CA HIS A 229 14.40 9.62 -9.13
C HIS A 229 12.94 10.04 -9.34
N TRP A 230 12.56 10.50 -10.54
CA TRP A 230 11.15 10.80 -10.86
C TRP A 230 10.32 9.52 -11.00
N PHE A 231 10.97 8.40 -11.34
CA PHE A 231 10.34 7.09 -11.52
C PHE A 231 11.18 5.99 -10.86
N TRP A 232 10.51 4.91 -10.43
CA TRP A 232 11.20 3.70 -9.98
C TRP A 232 12.08 3.10 -11.07
N LEU A 233 13.25 2.58 -10.66
CA LEU A 233 14.17 1.89 -11.56
C LEU A 233 13.64 0.48 -11.85
N ALA A 234 14.03 -0.08 -13.00
CA ALA A 234 13.65 -1.44 -13.36
C ALA A 234 14.10 -2.45 -12.29
N LYS A 235 15.27 -2.25 -11.69
CA LYS A 235 15.81 -3.07 -10.60
C LYS A 235 15.01 -2.98 -9.28
N ASP A 236 14.23 -1.92 -9.08
CA ASP A 236 13.39 -1.77 -7.88
C ASP A 236 12.07 -2.56 -8.04
N LEU A 237 11.70 -2.86 -9.29
CA LEU A 237 10.46 -3.55 -9.65
C LEU A 237 10.71 -5.03 -10.00
N ILE A 238 11.85 -5.33 -10.61
CA ILE A 238 12.25 -6.68 -11.01
C ILE A 238 12.95 -7.32 -9.82
N TYR A 239 12.35 -8.41 -9.34
CA TYR A 239 12.90 -9.22 -8.27
C TYR A 239 13.61 -10.42 -8.90
N ASP A 240 14.93 -10.31 -9.08
CA ASP A 240 15.72 -11.41 -9.62
C ASP A 240 15.85 -12.52 -8.55
N GLY A 241 15.51 -13.76 -8.92
CA GLY A 241 15.50 -14.89 -7.99
C GLY A 241 16.87 -15.19 -7.36
N ASP A 242 17.95 -14.73 -8.00
CA ASP A 242 19.33 -14.85 -7.51
C ASP A 242 19.60 -13.94 -6.29
N ASP A 243 18.86 -12.83 -6.12
CA ASP A 243 19.05 -11.87 -5.02
C ASP A 243 18.53 -12.37 -3.65
N ILE A 244 17.78 -13.48 -3.63
CA ILE A 244 17.19 -14.08 -2.42
C ILE A 244 18.18 -15.02 -1.71
N GLY A 245 19.40 -15.21 -2.27
CA GLY A 245 20.30 -16.26 -1.82
C GLY A 245 19.69 -17.66 -1.99
N LEU A 246 18.65 -17.78 -2.83
CA LEU A 246 18.19 -19.07 -3.32
C LEU A 246 19.27 -19.55 -4.30
N PRO A 247 19.94 -20.68 -4.03
CA PRO A 247 20.92 -21.20 -4.98
C PRO A 247 20.23 -21.36 -6.34
N SER A 248 20.91 -21.02 -7.43
CA SER A 248 20.39 -21.11 -8.81
C SER A 248 19.96 -22.53 -9.22
N SER A 249 20.28 -23.55 -8.41
CA SER A 249 19.76 -24.92 -8.47
C SER A 249 18.41 -25.16 -7.76
N MET A 250 17.85 -24.13 -7.09
CA MET A 250 16.54 -24.08 -6.42
C MET A 250 15.52 -23.16 -7.13
N THR A 251 15.69 -22.96 -8.44
CA THR A 251 14.57 -22.75 -9.39
C THR A 251 13.65 -23.99 -9.48
N SER A 252 14.01 -25.05 -8.74
CA SER A 252 13.20 -26.18 -8.31
C SER A 252 11.83 -25.77 -7.76
N PHE A 253 10.88 -26.69 -7.91
CA PHE A 253 9.47 -26.66 -7.52
C PHE A 253 9.16 -25.93 -6.19
N SER A 254 10.07 -25.88 -5.22
CA SER A 254 9.92 -25.17 -3.94
C SER A 254 9.80 -23.64 -4.07
N SER A 255 10.44 -23.01 -5.05
CA SER A 255 10.33 -21.56 -5.30
C SER A 255 8.97 -21.15 -5.87
N LEU A 256 8.25 -22.08 -6.52
CA LEU A 256 6.87 -21.88 -6.97
C LEU A 256 5.87 -21.78 -5.81
N TRP A 257 6.23 -22.24 -4.61
CA TRP A 257 5.34 -22.25 -3.44
C TRP A 257 5.67 -21.17 -2.41
N LEU A 258 6.47 -20.16 -2.76
CA LEU A 258 6.77 -19.01 -1.91
C LEU A 258 6.16 -17.73 -2.48
N PRO A 259 5.72 -16.77 -1.64
CA PRO A 259 5.26 -15.48 -2.15
C PRO A 259 6.36 -14.82 -2.99
N PRO A 260 6.02 -14.14 -4.10
CA PRO A 260 4.70 -13.65 -4.49
C PRO A 260 3.85 -14.60 -5.36
N THR A 261 4.11 -15.92 -5.38
CA THR A 261 3.33 -16.85 -6.21
C THR A 261 1.90 -17.07 -5.66
N PRO A 262 0.93 -17.44 -6.52
CA PRO A 262 -0.39 -17.87 -6.05
C PRO A 262 -0.27 -19.02 -5.04
N PHE A 263 -1.03 -18.96 -3.94
CA PHE A 263 -0.95 -19.91 -2.82
C PHE A 263 0.41 -19.98 -2.10
N GLY A 264 1.36 -19.07 -2.41
CA GLY A 264 2.69 -19.06 -1.81
C GLY A 264 2.67 -18.93 -0.28
N VAL A 265 1.63 -18.34 0.29
CA VAL A 265 1.44 -18.27 1.76
C VAL A 265 1.23 -19.66 2.37
N ILE A 266 0.46 -20.52 1.70
CA ILE A 266 0.19 -21.88 2.15
C ILE A 266 1.49 -22.69 2.07
N GLY A 267 2.20 -22.57 0.94
CA GLY A 267 3.50 -23.18 0.77
C GLY A 267 4.51 -22.72 1.83
N ALA A 268 4.62 -21.42 2.07
CA ALA A 268 5.49 -20.86 3.10
C ALA A 268 5.18 -21.37 4.51
N LEU A 269 3.89 -21.55 4.84
CA LEU A 269 3.48 -22.15 6.11
C LEU A 269 3.98 -23.60 6.24
N PHE A 270 3.75 -24.43 5.22
CA PHE A 270 4.18 -25.84 5.25
C PHE A 270 5.70 -26.01 5.20
N HIS A 271 6.42 -25.08 4.58
CA HIS A 271 7.89 -25.11 4.52
C HIS A 271 8.56 -24.42 5.73
N GLY A 272 7.80 -24.01 6.75
CA GLY A 272 8.36 -23.39 7.96
C GLY A 272 9.02 -22.03 7.71
N LYS A 273 8.61 -21.32 6.66
CA LYS A 273 9.12 -19.98 6.32
C LYS A 273 8.36 -18.86 7.04
N VAL A 274 7.28 -19.20 7.73
CA VAL A 274 6.51 -18.26 8.57
C VAL A 274 7.13 -18.19 9.97
N HIS A 275 7.57 -17.00 10.35
CA HIS A 275 8.17 -16.77 11.66
C HIS A 275 7.11 -16.48 12.73
N PHE A 276 6.68 -17.52 13.46
CA PHE A 276 5.55 -17.42 14.40
C PHE A 276 5.72 -16.39 15.52
N ARG A 277 6.95 -16.14 16.00
CA ARG A 277 7.16 -15.09 17.01
C ARG A 277 6.84 -13.70 16.47
N ALA A 278 7.21 -13.42 15.22
CA ALA A 278 6.84 -12.18 14.55
C ALA A 278 5.33 -12.11 14.27
N VAL A 279 4.70 -13.25 13.93
CA VAL A 279 3.23 -13.34 13.81
C VAL A 279 2.54 -12.97 15.12
N LEU A 280 2.98 -13.54 16.24
CA LEU A 280 2.40 -13.25 17.56
C LEU A 280 2.56 -11.77 17.94
N ASN A 281 3.73 -11.19 17.69
CA ASN A 281 3.99 -9.77 17.96
C ASN A 281 3.13 -8.84 17.08
N GLY A 282 2.88 -9.23 15.83
CA GLY A 282 2.08 -8.44 14.88
C GLY A 282 0.57 -8.68 14.95
N LEU A 283 0.13 -9.73 15.66
CA LEU A 283 -1.28 -10.11 15.75
C LEU A 283 -2.19 -8.99 16.28
N PRO A 284 -1.82 -8.23 17.34
CA PRO A 284 -2.66 -7.12 17.82
C PRO A 284 -2.92 -6.06 16.73
N THR A 285 -1.89 -5.70 15.96
CA THR A 285 -1.99 -4.75 14.86
C THR A 285 -2.84 -5.30 13.71
N ALA A 286 -2.69 -6.58 13.36
CA ALA A 286 -3.53 -7.25 12.36
C ALA A 286 -5.01 -7.31 12.79
N CYS A 287 -5.28 -7.55 14.07
CA CYS A 287 -6.62 -7.49 14.65
C CYS A 287 -7.19 -6.07 14.59
N ALA A 288 -6.42 -5.05 15.00
CA ALA A 288 -6.84 -3.65 14.90
C ALA A 288 -7.16 -3.27 13.46
N MET A 289 -6.28 -3.62 12.51
CA MET A 289 -6.49 -3.45 11.08
C MET A 289 -7.81 -4.08 10.63
N SER A 290 -8.10 -5.32 11.06
CA SER A 290 -9.33 -6.03 10.67
C SER A 290 -10.60 -5.31 11.13
N VAL A 291 -10.63 -4.82 12.37
CA VAL A 291 -11.78 -4.10 12.95
C VAL A 291 -11.97 -2.77 12.23
N VAL A 292 -10.89 -2.02 12.06
CA VAL A 292 -10.92 -0.71 11.42
C VAL A 292 -11.33 -0.84 9.95
N TYR A 293 -10.88 -1.88 9.26
CA TYR A 293 -11.28 -2.14 7.88
C TYR A 293 -12.75 -2.61 7.78
N THR A 294 -13.24 -3.40 8.73
CA THR A 294 -14.69 -3.73 8.84
C THR A 294 -15.53 -2.45 8.99
N LEU A 295 -15.12 -1.51 9.84
CA LEU A 295 -15.80 -0.22 9.99
C LEU A 295 -15.80 0.55 8.67
N ARG A 296 -14.66 0.62 7.97
CA ARG A 296 -14.56 1.27 6.66
C ARG A 296 -15.50 0.63 5.64
N CYS A 297 -15.51 -0.69 5.52
CA CYS A 297 -16.43 -1.42 4.64
C CYS A 297 -17.90 -1.11 4.97
N SER A 298 -18.24 -0.99 6.26
CA SER A 298 -19.60 -0.66 6.69
C SER A 298 -20.03 0.77 6.35
N LEU A 299 -19.10 1.72 6.24
CA LEU A 299 -19.37 3.11 5.84
C LEU A 299 -19.56 3.26 4.33
N HIS A 300 -18.80 2.51 3.54
CA HIS A 300 -18.88 2.58 2.08
C HIS A 300 -20.17 1.95 1.53
N ALA A 301 -20.66 0.86 2.12
CA ALA A 301 -21.84 0.16 1.61
C ALA A 301 -23.12 1.04 1.53
N PRO A 302 -23.49 1.83 2.55
CA PRO A 302 -24.62 2.77 2.46
C PRO A 302 -24.39 3.90 1.45
N ALA A 303 -23.16 4.41 1.35
CA ALA A 303 -22.82 5.47 0.39
C ALA A 303 -22.93 4.98 -1.06
N LEU A 304 -22.46 3.76 -1.33
CA LEU A 304 -22.62 3.08 -2.63
C LEU A 304 -24.10 2.87 -2.95
N LYS A 305 -24.90 2.37 -2.00
CA LYS A 305 -26.34 2.18 -2.19
C LYS A 305 -27.07 3.49 -2.52
N LYS A 306 -26.71 4.60 -1.87
CA LYS A 306 -27.31 5.92 -2.10
C LYS A 306 -26.99 6.48 -3.50
N ASN A 307 -25.79 6.19 -4.02
CA ASN A 307 -25.29 6.76 -5.27
C ASN A 307 -25.38 5.81 -6.47
N ALA A 308 -25.73 4.54 -6.27
CA ALA A 308 -25.82 3.54 -7.33
C ALA A 308 -26.68 4.00 -8.52
N GLY A 309 -27.85 4.60 -8.26
CA GLY A 309 -28.73 5.12 -9.32
C GLY A 309 -28.16 6.29 -10.13
N ARG A 310 -27.11 6.96 -9.64
CA ARG A 310 -26.41 8.05 -10.37
C ARG A 310 -25.16 7.57 -11.12
N LEU A 311 -24.71 6.35 -10.86
CA LEU A 311 -23.51 5.77 -11.47
C LEU A 311 -23.85 4.86 -12.67
N VAL A 312 -25.12 4.46 -12.79
CA VAL A 312 -25.64 3.60 -13.86
C VAL A 312 -26.30 4.42 -14.99
N ALA A 313 -26.48 5.73 -14.79
CA ALA A 313 -27.00 6.68 -15.78
C ALA A 313 -25.86 7.45 -16.45
#